data_AF-A0AAW2UW19-F1
#
_entry.id   AF-A0AAW2UW19-F1
#
_cell.length_a   1.000
_cell.length_b   1.000
_cell.length_c   1.000
_cell.angle_alpha   90.00
_cell.angle_beta   90.00
_cell.angle_gamma   90.00
#
_symmetry.space_group_name_H-M   'P 1'
#
loop_
_entity.id
_entity.type
_entity.pdbx_description
1 polymer ?
#
loop_
_entity_poly.entity_id
_entity_poly.type
_entity_poly.pdbx_seq_one_letter_code
_entity_poly.pdbx_strand_id
1 'polypeptide(L)'
;MPEPKKEHYNGMALNCEEAPLDVDIKDGGKVVVLNTKNLPLVGEVGLGAILLAEWQAMCSQVSLRLCFAGHVYCEGSGRFRFFVVSKIADPDGMDWFSIISTPNPVFTHLAGRTSVWKSLSPEVLQASFGVPPDVSRSLAQREG
;
A
#
# COMPACT_ATOMS: atom_id res chain seq x y z
N MET A 1 4.80 -33.36 6.89
CA MET A 1 5.75 -32.49 7.60
C MET A 1 5.13 -32.22 8.97
N PRO A 2 5.84 -32.42 10.10
CA PRO A 2 5.27 -32.13 11.42
C PRO A 2 4.99 -30.64 11.55
N GLU A 3 3.94 -30.27 12.30
CA GLU A 3 3.62 -28.86 12.56
C GLU A 3 4.75 -28.18 13.34
N PRO A 4 5.12 -26.94 12.97
CA PRO A 4 6.13 -26.19 13.70
C PRO A 4 5.62 -25.80 15.10
N LYS A 5 6.47 -25.97 16.10
CA LYS A 5 6.19 -25.59 17.49
C LYS A 5 6.14 -24.07 17.64
N LYS A 6 5.11 -23.58 18.35
CA LYS A 6 4.86 -22.14 18.53
C LYS A 6 6.01 -21.38 19.17
N GLU A 7 6.72 -22.05 20.06
CA GLU A 7 7.85 -21.49 20.79
C GLU A 7 9.01 -21.12 19.85
N HIS A 8 9.13 -21.77 18.68
CA HIS A 8 10.24 -21.54 17.75
C HIS A 8 10.10 -20.25 16.93
N TYR A 9 8.89 -19.73 16.78
CA TYR A 9 8.62 -18.53 15.97
C TYR A 9 8.01 -17.38 16.78
N ASN A 10 7.96 -17.52 18.10
CA ASN A 10 7.48 -16.46 18.98
C ASN A 10 8.34 -15.19 18.82
N GLY A 11 7.70 -14.05 18.54
CA GLY A 11 8.38 -12.80 18.25
C GLY A 11 9.10 -12.73 16.89
N MET A 12 9.00 -13.79 16.06
CA MET A 12 9.60 -13.85 14.72
C MET A 12 8.56 -13.95 13.60
N ALA A 13 7.36 -14.47 13.89
CA ALA A 13 6.28 -14.58 12.92
C ALA A 13 5.04 -13.81 13.38
N LEU A 14 4.38 -13.18 12.41
CA LEU A 14 3.04 -12.61 12.54
C LEU A 14 2.11 -13.39 11.60
N ASN A 15 1.03 -13.97 12.14
CA ASN A 15 -0.03 -14.51 11.29
C ASN A 15 -0.93 -13.35 10.84
N CYS A 16 -0.89 -13.02 9.54
CA CYS A 16 -1.67 -11.93 9.00
C CYS A 16 -3.16 -12.24 8.82
N GLU A 17 -3.58 -13.52 8.85
CA GLU A 17 -5.00 -13.90 8.81
C GLU A 17 -5.69 -13.66 10.17
N GLU A 18 -4.92 -13.74 11.25
CA GLU A 18 -5.40 -13.53 12.63
C GLU A 18 -5.08 -12.13 13.17
N ALA A 19 -4.18 -11.40 12.52
CA ALA A 19 -3.77 -10.08 12.95
C ALA A 19 -4.92 -9.08 12.86
N PRO A 20 -4.97 -8.07 13.76
CA PRO A 20 -5.90 -6.95 13.62
C PRO A 20 -5.72 -6.27 12.25
N LEU A 21 -6.83 -6.05 11.56
CA LEU A 21 -6.83 -5.39 10.25
C LEU A 21 -6.57 -3.88 10.40
N ASP A 22 -5.70 -3.34 9.56
CA ASP A 22 -5.45 -1.90 9.47
C ASP A 22 -6.54 -1.21 8.64
N VAL A 23 -7.05 -1.90 7.62
CA VAL A 23 -8.18 -1.45 6.78
C VAL A 23 -9.04 -2.66 6.45
N ASP A 24 -10.35 -2.50 6.60
CA ASP A 24 -11.37 -3.47 6.21
C ASP A 24 -12.47 -2.74 5.44
N ILE A 25 -12.48 -2.92 4.11
CA ILE A 25 -13.48 -2.32 3.23
C ILE A 25 -14.39 -3.42 2.75
N LYS A 26 -15.67 -3.32 3.09
CA LYS A 26 -16.70 -4.21 2.57
C LYS A 26 -16.66 -4.21 1.04
N ASP A 27 -16.53 -5.40 0.44
CA ASP A 27 -16.40 -5.63 -1.01
C ASP A 27 -15.16 -4.97 -1.66
N GLY A 28 -14.21 -4.46 -0.85
CA GLY A 28 -12.97 -3.84 -1.30
C GLY A 28 -11.71 -4.63 -0.96
N GLY A 29 -11.75 -5.36 0.17
CA GLY A 29 -10.67 -6.22 0.65
C GLY A 29 -10.13 -5.78 2.02
N LYS A 30 -9.21 -6.59 2.53
CA LYS A 30 -8.61 -6.46 3.86
C LYS A 30 -7.13 -6.12 3.75
N VAL A 31 -6.64 -5.30 4.69
CA VAL A 31 -5.24 -4.85 4.72
C VAL A 31 -4.63 -5.11 6.08
N VAL A 32 -3.44 -5.69 6.10
CA VAL A 32 -2.58 -5.80 7.27
C VAL A 32 -1.22 -5.22 6.96
N VAL A 33 -0.72 -4.36 7.85
CA VAL A 33 0.56 -3.69 7.76
C VAL A 33 1.49 -4.23 8.85
N LEU A 34 2.55 -4.89 8.43
CA LEU A 34 3.62 -5.33 9.31
C LEU A 34 4.54 -4.15 9.66
N ASN A 35 4.66 -3.87 10.95
CA ASN A 35 5.46 -2.75 11.47
C ASN A 35 6.01 -3.05 12.88
N THR A 36 6.79 -2.12 13.43
CA THR A 36 7.45 -2.30 14.75
C THR A 36 6.50 -2.49 15.93
N LYS A 37 5.22 -2.13 15.80
CA LYS A 37 4.22 -2.31 16.87
C LYS A 37 3.71 -3.75 16.96
N ASN A 38 3.59 -4.44 15.83
CA ASN A 38 3.05 -5.81 15.79
C ASN A 38 4.15 -6.89 15.61
N LEU A 39 5.34 -6.51 15.15
CA LEU A 39 6.51 -7.39 15.15
C LEU A 39 7.81 -6.56 15.34
N PRO A 40 8.27 -6.33 16.59
CA PRO A 40 9.41 -5.44 16.86
C PRO A 40 10.70 -5.74 16.08
N LEU A 41 10.96 -7.02 15.79
CA LEU A 41 12.11 -7.50 15.01
C LEU A 41 12.25 -6.79 13.66
N VAL A 42 11.14 -6.36 13.07
CA VAL A 42 11.16 -5.68 11.76
C VAL A 42 11.90 -4.34 11.82
N GLY A 43 11.93 -3.71 13.00
CA GLY A 43 12.75 -2.53 13.31
C GLY A 43 14.25 -2.78 13.27
N GLU A 44 14.69 -4.00 13.63
CA GLU A 44 16.10 -4.40 13.60
C GLU A 44 16.57 -4.68 12.17
N VAL A 45 15.72 -5.31 11.34
CA VAL A 45 16.06 -5.63 9.95
C VAL A 45 15.78 -4.47 8.98
N GLY A 46 15.11 -3.41 9.44
CA GLY A 46 14.79 -2.23 8.65
C GLY A 46 13.73 -2.47 7.56
N LEU A 47 12.92 -3.51 7.69
CA LEU A 47 11.90 -3.91 6.72
C LEU A 47 10.51 -3.82 7.35
N GLY A 48 9.49 -3.68 6.53
CA GLY A 48 8.09 -3.80 6.87
C GLY A 48 7.38 -4.59 5.78
N ALA A 49 6.07 -4.75 5.89
CA ALA A 49 5.31 -5.41 4.84
C ALA A 49 3.86 -4.92 4.81
N ILE A 50 3.21 -5.16 3.69
CA ILE A 50 1.76 -5.02 3.55
C ILE A 50 1.20 -6.30 2.94
N LEU A 51 0.16 -6.83 3.55
CA LEU A 51 -0.70 -7.86 2.98
C LEU A 51 -2.04 -7.23 2.60
N LEU A 52 -2.49 -7.56 1.39
CA LEU A 52 -3.81 -7.28 0.85
C LEU A 52 -4.46 -8.63 0.59
N ALA A 53 -5.60 -8.88 1.22
CA ALA A 53 -6.35 -10.12 1.09
C ALA A 53 -7.77 -9.84 0.60
N GLU A 54 -8.33 -10.78 -0.18
CA GLU A 54 -9.70 -10.72 -0.71
C GLU A 54 -9.96 -9.42 -1.50
N TRP A 55 -8.92 -8.90 -2.18
CA TRP A 55 -9.03 -7.61 -2.85
C TRP A 55 -9.84 -7.77 -4.14
N GLN A 56 -11.03 -7.17 -4.18
CA GLN A 56 -11.97 -7.24 -5.31
C GLN A 56 -12.11 -5.91 -6.08
N ALA A 57 -11.45 -4.84 -5.62
CA ALA A 57 -11.61 -3.50 -6.16
C ALA A 57 -10.29 -2.93 -6.74
N MET A 58 -10.31 -1.68 -7.21
CA MET A 58 -9.08 -0.96 -7.57
C MET A 58 -8.43 -0.37 -6.33
N CYS A 59 -7.15 -0.66 -6.08
CA CYS A 59 -6.37 0.01 -5.06
C CYS A 59 -5.81 1.33 -5.62
N SER A 60 -6.52 2.45 -5.38
CA SER A 60 -6.03 3.78 -5.78
C SER A 60 -4.75 4.08 -5.01
N GLN A 61 -3.68 4.35 -5.77
CA GLN A 61 -2.39 4.06 -5.22
C GLN A 61 -1.92 4.99 -4.12
N VAL A 62 -1.16 4.37 -3.25
CA VAL A 62 -0.42 4.97 -2.17
C VAL A 62 0.87 5.61 -2.71
N SER A 63 1.06 6.91 -2.48
CA SER A 63 2.40 7.51 -2.49
C SER A 63 3.13 7.00 -1.26
N LEU A 64 3.95 5.96 -1.44
CA LEU A 64 4.85 5.45 -0.42
C LEU A 64 6.01 6.43 -0.33
N ARG A 65 5.96 7.36 0.63
CA ARG A 65 7.07 8.30 0.85
C ARG A 65 8.26 7.45 1.30
N LEU A 66 9.24 7.29 0.41
CA LEU A 66 10.58 6.70 0.62
C LEU A 66 10.71 5.19 0.78
N CYS A 67 9.68 4.38 0.52
CA CYS A 67 9.81 2.96 0.76
C CYS A 67 9.76 2.17 -0.55
N PHE A 68 10.77 1.33 -0.76
CA PHE A 68 10.76 0.36 -1.85
C PHE A 68 9.79 -0.74 -1.45
N ALA A 69 8.60 -0.75 -2.05
CA ALA A 69 7.81 -1.97 -2.15
C ALA A 69 8.60 -2.90 -3.07
N GLY A 70 9.26 -3.91 -2.52
CA GLY A 70 10.05 -4.91 -3.22
C GLY A 70 9.16 -5.74 -4.15
N HIS A 71 8.82 -5.16 -5.29
CA HIS A 71 8.45 -5.80 -6.55
C HIS A 71 9.36 -5.17 -7.60
N VAL A 72 10.65 -5.52 -7.57
CA VAL A 72 11.64 -5.09 -8.56
C VAL A 72 12.49 -6.29 -8.95
N TYR A 73 12.21 -6.87 -10.12
CA TYR A 73 13.22 -7.60 -10.88
C TYR A 73 13.95 -6.55 -11.74
N CYS A 74 15.16 -6.16 -11.35
CA CYS A 74 16.03 -5.31 -12.17
C CYS A 74 17.24 -6.15 -12.59
N GLU A 75 17.24 -6.62 -13.84
CA GLU A 75 18.44 -7.08 -14.51
C GLU A 75 18.96 -5.93 -15.38
N GLY A 76 20.14 -5.39 -15.05
CA GLY A 76 20.82 -4.34 -15.83
C GLY A 76 20.97 -2.99 -15.12
N SER A 77 22.05 -2.29 -15.45
CA SER A 77 22.40 -0.96 -14.94
C SER A 77 21.45 0.12 -15.51
N GLY A 78 20.41 0.47 -14.74
CA GLY A 78 19.41 1.48 -15.13
C GLY A 78 18.99 2.37 -13.97
N ARG A 79 18.76 3.66 -14.26
CA ARG A 79 18.26 4.67 -13.30
C ARG A 79 16.92 4.24 -12.67
N PHE A 80 16.82 4.35 -11.35
CA PHE A 80 15.57 4.16 -10.61
C PHE A 80 14.56 5.26 -10.98
N ARG A 81 13.38 4.86 -11.45
CA ARG A 81 12.22 5.73 -11.64
C ARG A 81 11.13 5.30 -10.68
N PHE A 82 10.56 6.24 -9.93
CA PHE A 82 9.39 6.00 -9.10
C PHE A 82 8.16 5.91 -10.00
N PHE A 83 7.45 4.79 -9.97
CA PHE A 83 6.20 4.62 -10.69
C PHE A 83 5.04 4.64 -9.71
N VAL A 84 4.03 5.46 -10.00
CA VAL A 84 2.69 5.24 -9.47
C VAL A 84 2.19 3.98 -10.18
N VAL A 85 2.09 2.86 -9.48
CA VAL A 85 1.42 1.65 -9.96
C VAL A 85 -0.09 1.80 -9.67
N SER A 86 -0.97 1.08 -10.32
CA SER A 86 -2.33 0.89 -9.80
C SER A 86 -2.58 -0.59 -9.91
N LYS A 87 -3.25 -1.16 -8.91
CA LYS A 87 -3.57 -2.59 -8.91
C LYS A 87 -5.06 -2.70 -9.02
N ILE A 88 -5.48 -3.39 -10.06
CA ILE A 88 -6.87 -3.71 -10.32
C ILE A 88 -6.92 -5.22 -10.20
N ALA A 89 -7.75 -5.71 -9.28
CA ALA A 89 -8.00 -7.13 -9.17
C ALA A 89 -8.79 -7.62 -10.39
N ASP A 90 -8.53 -8.86 -10.80
CA ASP A 90 -9.39 -9.56 -11.74
C ASP A 90 -10.72 -9.93 -11.06
N PRO A 91 -11.76 -10.37 -11.80
CA PRO A 91 -13.05 -10.73 -11.21
C PRO A 91 -12.98 -11.79 -10.10
N ASP A 92 -11.98 -12.66 -10.14
CA ASP A 92 -11.74 -13.70 -9.14
C ASP A 92 -11.02 -13.16 -7.87
N GLY A 93 -10.69 -11.87 -7.85
CA GLY A 93 -9.97 -11.20 -6.76
C GLY A 93 -8.44 -11.24 -6.92
N MET A 94 -7.74 -10.62 -5.96
CA MET A 94 -6.29 -10.63 -5.87
C MET A 94 -5.84 -10.66 -4.42
N ASP A 95 -4.95 -11.60 -4.09
CA ASP A 95 -4.15 -11.53 -2.88
C ASP A 95 -2.75 -11.05 -3.23
N TRP A 96 -2.25 -10.08 -2.46
CA TRP A 96 -0.95 -9.48 -2.69
C TRP A 96 -0.22 -9.29 -1.37
N PHE A 97 1.08 -9.60 -1.35
CA PHE A 97 1.99 -9.10 -0.32
C PHE A 97 3.15 -8.29 -0.92
N SER A 98 3.63 -7.28 -0.20
CA SER A 98 4.86 -6.56 -0.53
C SER A 98 5.73 -6.40 0.70
N ILE A 99 7.03 -6.65 0.51
CA ILE A 99 8.06 -6.27 1.48
C ILE A 99 8.40 -4.81 1.23
N ILE A 100 8.52 -4.04 2.30
CA ILE A 100 8.75 -2.61 2.24
C ILE A 100 10.10 -2.33 2.92
N SER A 101 10.96 -1.54 2.29
CA SER A 101 12.28 -1.17 2.84
C SER A 101 12.24 -0.15 3.99
N THR A 102 11.20 -0.18 4.81
CA THR A 102 11.09 0.60 6.05
C THR A 102 10.31 -0.19 7.09
N PRO A 103 10.69 -0.11 8.39
CA PRO A 103 10.00 -0.84 9.45
C PRO A 103 8.67 -0.22 9.90
N ASN A 104 8.37 1.01 9.48
CA ASN A 104 7.12 1.69 9.80
C ASN A 104 6.55 2.33 8.52
N PRO A 105 5.96 1.53 7.63
CA PRO A 105 5.47 2.02 6.35
C PRO A 105 4.29 2.98 6.56
N VAL A 106 4.35 4.12 5.86
CA VAL A 106 3.28 5.14 5.86
C VAL A 106 2.70 5.22 4.46
N PHE A 107 1.38 5.08 4.39
CA PHE A 107 0.63 5.07 3.15
C PHE A 107 -0.14 6.38 2.97
N THR A 108 -0.06 6.99 1.78
CA THR A 108 -0.81 8.20 1.42
C THR A 108 -1.62 7.95 0.17
N HIS A 109 -2.94 8.02 0.21
CA HIS A 109 -3.79 7.79 -0.97
C HIS A 109 -3.72 8.97 -1.96
N LEU A 110 -3.60 8.67 -3.26
CA LEU A 110 -3.60 9.70 -4.30
C LEU A 110 -5.00 10.22 -4.62
N ALA A 111 -6.01 9.35 -4.56
CA ALA A 111 -7.44 9.65 -4.74
C ALA A 111 -8.29 9.07 -3.57
N GLY A 112 -9.52 9.55 -3.40
CA GLY A 112 -10.41 9.15 -2.30
C GLY A 112 -10.48 10.15 -1.13
N ARG A 113 -11.10 9.74 -0.01
CA ARG A 113 -11.53 10.64 1.07
C ARG A 113 -10.40 11.41 1.75
N THR A 114 -9.24 10.77 1.96
CA THR A 114 -8.05 11.37 2.62
C THR A 114 -6.93 11.63 1.62
N SER A 115 -7.28 11.92 0.38
CA SER A 115 -6.33 11.91 -0.73
C SER A 115 -5.53 13.19 -0.92
N VAL A 116 -4.35 13.04 -1.53
CA VAL A 116 -3.49 14.17 -1.90
C VAL A 116 -4.23 15.12 -2.84
N TRP A 117 -4.94 14.61 -3.85
CA TRP A 117 -5.68 15.48 -4.78
C TRP A 117 -6.74 16.32 -4.10
N LYS A 118 -7.44 15.77 -3.10
CA LYS A 118 -8.42 16.52 -2.30
C LYS A 118 -7.76 17.59 -1.41
N SER A 119 -6.48 17.43 -1.08
CA SER A 119 -5.71 18.41 -0.30
C SER A 119 -5.12 19.56 -1.12
N LEU A 120 -5.09 19.46 -2.45
CA LEU A 120 -4.56 20.49 -3.35
C LEU A 120 -5.66 21.44 -3.82
N SER A 121 -5.31 22.70 -4.05
CA SER A 121 -6.25 23.65 -4.64
C SER A 121 -6.51 23.33 -6.12
N PRO A 122 -7.68 23.67 -6.67
CA PRO A 122 -7.97 23.49 -8.09
C PRO A 122 -6.93 24.15 -9.01
N GLU A 123 -6.39 25.32 -8.63
CA GLU A 123 -5.39 26.06 -9.40
C GLU A 123 -4.07 25.29 -9.46
N VAL A 124 -3.65 24.67 -8.35
CA VAL A 124 -2.47 23.81 -8.31
C VAL A 124 -2.65 22.60 -9.21
N LEU A 125 -3.82 21.95 -9.18
CA LEU A 125 -4.12 20.81 -10.05
C LEU A 125 -4.13 21.21 -11.54
N GLN A 126 -4.76 22.33 -11.88
CA GLN A 126 -4.80 22.84 -13.26
C GLN A 126 -3.40 23.17 -13.78
N ALA A 127 -2.59 23.88 -12.99
CA ALA A 127 -1.23 24.24 -13.39
C ALA A 127 -0.32 23.01 -13.49
N SER A 128 -0.48 22.03 -12.58
CA SER A 128 0.37 20.83 -12.56
C SER A 128 0.07 19.87 -13.71
N PHE A 129 -1.21 19.71 -14.07
CA PHE A 129 -1.65 18.73 -15.07
C PHE A 129 -2.02 19.35 -16.42
N GLY A 130 -2.10 20.68 -16.53
CA GLY A 130 -2.51 21.37 -17.76
C GLY A 130 -3.96 21.07 -18.16
N VAL A 131 -4.85 20.89 -17.17
CA VAL A 131 -6.24 20.47 -17.38
C VAL A 131 -7.24 21.61 -17.13
N PRO A 132 -8.43 21.58 -17.75
CA PRO A 132 -9.45 22.58 -17.50
C PRO A 132 -10.09 22.46 -16.10
N PRO A 133 -10.78 23.50 -15.61
CA PRO A 133 -11.28 23.56 -14.24
C PRO A 133 -12.26 22.45 -13.84
N ASP A 134 -13.10 21.98 -14.77
CA ASP A 134 -14.02 20.85 -14.58
C ASP A 134 -13.29 19.54 -14.28
N VAL A 135 -12.20 19.25 -15.01
CA VAL A 135 -11.37 18.07 -14.76
C VAL A 135 -10.68 18.17 -13.40
N SER A 136 -10.12 19.33 -13.05
CA SER A 136 -9.48 19.52 -11.73
C SER A 136 -10.45 19.32 -10.55
N ARG A 137 -11.71 19.78 -10.69
CA ARG A 137 -12.75 19.55 -9.69
C ARG A 137 -13.09 18.08 -9.56
N SER A 138 -13.16 17.35 -10.68
CA SER A 138 -13.46 15.91 -10.65
C SER A 138 -12.40 15.09 -9.89
N LEU A 139 -11.13 15.51 -9.95
CA LEU A 139 -10.03 14.89 -9.20
C LEU A 139 -10.13 15.14 -7.69
N ALA A 140 -10.60 16.33 -7.30
CA ALA A 140 -10.76 16.70 -5.89
C ALA A 140 -12.07 16.20 -5.26
N GLN A 141 -13.09 15.88 -6.07
CA GLN A 141 -14.45 15.54 -5.61
C GLN A 141 -14.76 14.04 -5.61
N ARG A 142 -13.96 13.19 -6.27
CA ARG A 142 -14.22 11.74 -6.29
C ARG A 142 -14.09 11.14 -4.89
N GLU A 143 -15.23 10.82 -4.29
CA GLU A 143 -15.30 9.91 -3.15
C GLU A 143 -15.16 8.49 -3.70
N GLY A 144 -14.19 7.75 -3.16
CA GLY A 144 -14.00 6.32 -3.43
C GLY A 144 -14.70 5.51 -2.37
#